data_AF-A0A1D1UH84-F1
#
_entry.id   AF-A0A1D1UH84-F1
#
_cell.length_a   1.000
_cell.length_b   1.000
_cell.length_c   1.000
_cell.angle_alpha   90.00
_cell.angle_beta   90.00
_cell.angle_gamma   90.00
#
_symmetry.space_group_name_H-M   'P 1'
#
loop_
_entity.id
_entity.type
_entity.pdbx_description
1 polymer ?
#
loop_
_entity_poly.entity_id
_entity_poly.type
_entity_poly.pdbx_seq_one_letter_code
_entity_poly.pdbx_strand_id
1 'polypeptide(L)'
;MVKIIVAPGTWSLRLRIGAAALGLSAGLTVGLYFLRVANVHVVFWGFFSAIWALGALLLHVFYKQGRLRPHATRLRTAVYAGLIGQLIGFSAFVVYIVLGIVFHDDLKNLRASYFVASVWAFMTWKWAFVIFWYSRQYRMLMLEEALIPVGGEETLYVDADQGSIISAPDVVIT
;
A
#
# COMPACT_ATOMS: atom_id res chain seq x y z
N MET A 1 -21.41 5.73 -15.58
CA MET A 1 -21.70 4.75 -14.50
C MET A 1 -20.93 5.16 -13.25
N VAL A 2 -21.59 5.78 -12.28
CA VAL A 2 -21.01 6.09 -10.97
C VAL A 2 -20.94 4.78 -10.20
N LYS A 3 -19.72 4.26 -9.99
CA LYS A 3 -19.52 3.04 -9.21
C LYS A 3 -19.52 3.48 -7.75
N ILE A 4 -20.65 3.33 -7.06
CA ILE A 4 -20.75 3.61 -5.62
C ILE A 4 -19.70 2.74 -4.92
N ILE A 5 -18.65 3.36 -4.39
CA ILE A 5 -17.63 2.64 -3.65
C ILE A 5 -18.23 2.41 -2.26
N VAL A 6 -18.73 1.20 -2.01
CA VAL A 6 -19.29 0.86 -0.70
C VAL A 6 -18.14 0.73 0.29
N ALA A 7 -18.23 1.43 1.43
CA ALA A 7 -17.27 1.33 2.52
C ALA A 7 -17.06 -0.15 2.91
N PRO A 8 -15.80 -0.63 3.01
CA PRO A 8 -15.55 -2.02 3.32
C PRO A 8 -16.16 -2.40 4.67
N GLY A 9 -16.94 -3.47 4.70
CA GLY A 9 -17.52 -3.99 5.94
C GLY A 9 -16.44 -4.28 6.99
N THR A 10 -16.78 -4.07 8.26
CA THR A 10 -15.88 -4.22 9.43
C THR A 10 -15.19 -5.59 9.47
N TRP A 11 -15.85 -6.64 9.00
CA TRP A 11 -15.26 -7.98 8.88
C TRP A 11 -14.15 -8.07 7.83
N SER A 12 -14.39 -7.53 6.63
CA SER A 12 -13.38 -7.51 5.55
C SER A 12 -12.15 -6.71 5.96
N LEU A 13 -12.34 -5.61 6.70
CA LEU A 13 -11.23 -4.81 7.22
C LEU A 13 -10.36 -5.59 8.23
N ARG A 14 -10.97 -6.34 9.14
CA ARG A 14 -10.24 -7.19 10.11
C ARG A 14 -9.41 -8.26 9.41
N LEU A 15 -9.95 -8.90 8.37
CA LEU A 15 -9.21 -9.88 7.58
C LEU A 15 -8.01 -9.26 6.86
N ARG A 16 -8.15 -8.05 6.32
CA ARG A 16 -7.04 -7.32 5.67
C ARG A 16 -5.93 -6.96 6.66
N ILE A 17 -6.30 -6.50 7.86
CA ILE A 17 -5.35 -6.23 8.95
C ILE A 17 -4.62 -7.51 9.35
N GLY A 18 -5.35 -8.61 9.55
CA GLY A 18 -4.76 -9.91 9.86
C GLY A 18 -3.79 -10.39 8.78
N ALA A 19 -4.16 -10.28 7.50
CA ALA A 19 -3.31 -10.65 6.38
C ALA A 19 -2.02 -9.80 6.34
N ALA A 20 -2.11 -8.48 6.55
CA ALA A 20 -0.95 -7.60 6.59
C ALA A 20 -0.03 -7.92 7.79
N ALA A 21 -0.60 -8.22 8.96
CA ALA A 21 0.15 -8.63 10.14
C ALA A 21 0.90 -9.95 9.91
N LEU A 22 0.25 -10.93 9.27
CA LEU A 22 0.90 -12.19 8.87
C LEU A 22 2.02 -11.95 7.85
N GLY A 23 1.83 -11.02 6.91
CA GLY A 23 2.88 -10.62 5.97
C GLY A 23 4.10 -10.01 6.66
N LEU A 24 3.86 -9.13 7.64
CA LEU A 24 4.91 -8.52 8.46
C LEU A 24 5.67 -9.59 9.27
N SER A 25 4.96 -10.47 9.97
CA SER A 25 5.60 -11.53 10.76
C SER A 25 6.39 -12.49 9.87
N ALA A 26 5.83 -12.91 8.72
CA ALA A 26 6.51 -13.80 7.79
C ALA A 26 7.80 -13.17 7.24
N GLY A 27 7.77 -11.90 6.83
CA GLY A 27 8.95 -11.18 6.34
C GLY A 27 10.04 -11.04 7.40
N LEU A 28 9.67 -10.73 8.64
CA LEU A 28 10.62 -10.68 9.76
C LEU A 28 11.21 -12.06 10.08
N THR A 29 10.38 -13.11 10.15
CA THR A 29 10.85 -14.47 10.44
C THR A 29 11.84 -14.95 9.38
N VAL A 30 11.56 -14.72 8.11
CA VAL A 30 12.47 -15.12 7.03
C VAL A 30 13.73 -14.27 7.01
N GLY A 31 13.63 -12.95 7.17
CA GLY A 31 14.79 -12.07 7.29
C GLY A 31 15.72 -12.56 8.40
N LEU A 32 15.18 -12.87 9.58
CA LEU A 32 15.94 -13.39 10.72
C LEU A 32 16.51 -14.80 10.50
N TYR A 33 15.76 -15.70 9.84
CA TYR A 33 16.22 -17.05 9.56
C TYR A 33 17.42 -17.04 8.57
N PHE A 34 17.30 -16.30 7.47
CA PHE A 34 18.34 -16.26 6.44
C PHE A 34 19.57 -15.43 6.84
N LEU A 35 19.50 -14.62 7.91
CA LEU A 35 20.70 -14.03 8.53
C LEU A 35 21.68 -15.12 8.99
N ARG A 36 21.17 -16.24 9.55
CA ARG A 36 22.03 -17.36 9.96
C ARG A 36 22.63 -18.11 8.78
N VAL A 37 21.90 -18.15 7.67
CA VAL A 37 22.30 -18.84 6.43
C VAL A 37 23.27 -17.98 5.60
N ALA A 38 23.45 -16.71 5.97
CA ALA A 38 24.29 -15.72 5.29
C ALA A 38 23.85 -15.43 3.83
N ASN A 39 22.57 -15.59 3.52
CA ASN A 39 22.01 -15.25 2.20
C ASN A 39 21.52 -13.80 2.20
N VAL A 40 22.39 -12.88 1.80
CA VAL A 40 22.15 -11.43 1.86
C VAL A 40 20.93 -11.01 1.01
N HIS A 41 20.70 -11.66 -0.13
CA HIS A 41 19.59 -11.32 -1.02
C HIS A 41 18.23 -11.59 -0.36
N VAL A 42 18.05 -12.79 0.19
CA VAL A 42 16.80 -13.18 0.85
C VAL A 42 16.57 -12.37 2.13
N VAL A 43 17.64 -12.09 2.88
CA VAL A 43 17.57 -11.20 4.06
C VAL A 43 17.05 -9.82 3.66
N PHE A 44 17.66 -9.21 2.64
CA PHE A 44 17.26 -7.89 2.16
C PHE A 44 15.80 -7.87 1.73
N TRP A 45 15.37 -8.78 0.85
CA TRP A 45 13.99 -8.80 0.35
C TRP A 45 12.96 -9.22 1.42
N GLY A 46 13.34 -10.05 2.39
CA GLY A 46 12.51 -10.42 3.53
C GLY A 46 12.17 -9.21 4.40
N PHE A 47 13.19 -8.44 4.81
CA PHE A 47 12.99 -7.21 5.58
C PHE A 47 12.32 -6.11 4.74
N PHE A 48 12.69 -5.98 3.48
CA PHE A 48 12.07 -5.00 2.59
C PHE A 48 10.57 -5.28 2.44
N SER A 49 10.18 -6.53 2.19
CA SER A 49 8.77 -6.94 2.16
C SER A 49 8.06 -6.68 3.49
N ALA A 50 8.72 -6.86 4.63
CA ALA A 50 8.16 -6.59 5.95
C ALA A 50 7.82 -5.11 6.13
N ILE A 51 8.69 -4.19 5.66
CA ILE A 51 8.44 -2.75 5.70
C ILE A 51 7.19 -2.38 4.88
N TRP A 52 7.02 -2.96 3.69
CA TRP A 52 5.82 -2.73 2.87
C TRP A 52 4.56 -3.32 3.51
N ALA A 53 4.65 -4.50 4.11
CA ALA A 53 3.53 -5.09 4.85
C ALA A 53 3.13 -4.24 6.07
N LEU A 54 4.11 -3.66 6.79
CA LEU A 54 3.86 -2.71 7.87
C LEU A 54 3.16 -1.44 7.34
N GLY A 55 3.59 -0.92 6.18
CA GLY A 55 2.92 0.20 5.53
C GLY A 55 1.45 -0.10 5.23
N ALA A 56 1.14 -1.29 4.71
CA ALA A 56 -0.23 -1.74 4.47
C ALA A 56 -1.02 -1.88 5.77
N LEU A 57 -0.41 -2.41 6.83
CA LEU A 57 -1.02 -2.54 8.16
C LEU A 57 -1.38 -1.16 8.72
N LEU A 58 -0.42 -0.22 8.70
CA LEU A 58 -0.63 1.16 9.16
C LEU A 58 -1.76 1.83 8.38
N LEU A 59 -1.82 1.65 7.05
CA LEU A 59 -2.89 2.18 6.21
C LEU A 59 -4.28 1.69 6.68
N HIS A 60 -4.42 0.38 6.94
CA HIS A 60 -5.68 -0.18 7.42
C HIS A 60 -6.03 0.24 8.86
N VAL A 61 -5.02 0.39 9.73
CA VAL A 61 -5.21 0.88 11.10
C VAL A 61 -5.63 2.34 11.11
N PHE A 62 -4.99 3.20 10.32
CA PHE A 62 -5.38 4.60 10.18
C PHE A 62 -6.80 4.75 9.65
N TYR A 63 -7.21 3.89 8.71
CA TYR A 63 -8.60 3.83 8.24
C TYR A 63 -9.57 3.47 9.36
N LYS A 64 -9.27 2.43 10.15
CA LYS A 64 -10.09 2.03 11.29
C LYS A 64 -10.23 3.13 12.36
N GLN A 65 -9.18 3.92 12.59
CA GLN A 65 -9.16 4.96 13.61
C GLN A 65 -9.88 6.26 13.19
N GLY A 66 -10.35 6.38 11.95
CA GLY A 66 -10.98 7.61 11.45
C GLY A 66 -10.00 8.80 11.31
N ARG A 67 -8.70 8.59 11.54
CA ARG A 67 -7.66 9.64 11.48
C ARG A 67 -7.18 9.97 10.07
N LEU A 68 -7.93 9.51 9.07
CA LEU A 68 -7.57 9.59 7.67
C LEU A 68 -7.76 11.02 7.11
N ARG A 69 -8.75 11.78 7.63
CA ARG A 69 -9.06 13.17 7.23
C ARG A 69 -7.90 14.17 7.45
N PRO A 70 -7.28 14.28 8.64
CA PRO A 70 -6.15 15.19 8.85
C PRO A 70 -4.83 14.74 8.19
N HIS A 71 -4.79 13.56 7.55
CA HIS A 71 -3.60 13.01 6.91
C HIS A 71 -3.77 12.80 5.40
N ALA A 72 -4.70 13.50 4.75
CA ALA A 72 -4.96 13.38 3.31
C ALA A 72 -3.68 13.54 2.45
N THR A 73 -2.77 14.43 2.84
CA THR A 73 -1.45 14.62 2.19
C THR A 73 -0.56 13.37 2.32
N ARG A 74 -0.58 12.68 3.47
CA ARG A 74 0.14 11.41 3.67
C ARG A 74 -0.49 10.26 2.90
N LEU A 75 -1.78 10.33 2.58
CA LEU A 75 -2.45 9.35 1.74
C LEU A 75 -2.00 9.46 0.28
N ARG A 76 -1.75 10.68 -0.20
CA ARG A 76 -1.18 10.93 -1.54
C ARG A 76 0.25 10.39 -1.63
N THR A 77 1.09 10.62 -0.62
CA THR A 77 2.44 10.04 -0.59
C THR A 77 2.41 8.52 -0.52
N ALA A 78 1.45 7.91 0.17
CA ALA A 78 1.26 6.46 0.19
C ALA A 78 0.91 5.88 -1.20
N VAL A 79 0.12 6.58 -2.02
CA VAL A 79 -0.13 6.18 -3.43
C VAL A 79 1.16 6.17 -4.24
N TYR A 80 1.95 7.25 -4.19
CA TYR A 80 3.22 7.31 -4.93
C TYR A 80 4.24 6.28 -4.43
N ALA A 81 4.34 6.09 -3.12
CA ALA A 81 5.17 5.06 -2.52
C ALA A 81 4.76 3.67 -3.03
N GLY A 82 3.46 3.35 -3.01
CA GLY A 82 2.95 2.07 -3.55
C GLY A 82 3.28 1.86 -5.03
N LEU A 83 3.19 2.91 -5.86
CA LEU A 83 3.55 2.84 -7.28
C LEU A 83 5.05 2.57 -7.49
N ILE A 84 5.92 3.30 -6.79
CA ILE A 84 7.37 3.10 -6.84
C ILE A 84 7.73 1.69 -6.33
N GLY A 85 7.11 1.28 -5.21
CA GLY A 85 7.29 -0.05 -4.64
C GLY A 85 6.87 -1.18 -5.59
N GLN A 86 5.82 -0.98 -6.39
CA GLN A 86 5.44 -1.92 -7.44
C GLN A 86 6.52 -2.02 -8.53
N LEU A 87 7.03 -0.90 -9.03
CA LEU A 87 8.07 -0.92 -10.05
C LEU A 87 9.33 -1.62 -9.54
N ILE A 88 9.75 -1.31 -8.31
CA ILE A 88 10.91 -1.96 -7.67
C ILE A 88 10.67 -3.45 -7.46
N GLY A 89 9.51 -3.83 -6.90
CA GLY A 89 9.20 -5.22 -6.61
C GLY A 89 9.07 -6.07 -7.88
N PHE A 90 8.42 -5.54 -8.92
CA PHE A 90 8.24 -6.27 -10.18
C PHE A 90 9.55 -6.38 -10.98
N SER A 91 10.33 -5.30 -11.07
CA SER A 91 11.64 -5.34 -11.73
C SER A 91 12.58 -6.31 -11.02
N ALA A 92 12.65 -6.25 -9.69
CA ALA A 92 13.44 -7.20 -8.91
C ALA A 92 12.97 -8.64 -9.10
N PHE A 93 11.66 -8.90 -9.08
CA PHE A 93 11.11 -10.24 -9.32
C PHE A 93 11.61 -10.83 -10.65
N VAL A 94 11.52 -10.06 -11.74
CA VAL A 94 12.00 -10.50 -13.06
C VAL A 94 13.51 -10.73 -13.05
N VAL A 95 14.29 -9.80 -12.48
CA VAL A 95 15.75 -9.91 -12.39
C VAL A 95 16.16 -11.18 -11.64
N TYR A 96 15.59 -11.45 -10.46
CA TYR A 96 15.96 -12.63 -9.67
C TYR A 96 15.51 -13.96 -10.31
N ILE A 97 14.41 -13.97 -11.08
CA ILE A 97 14.06 -15.13 -11.91
C ILE A 97 15.12 -15.35 -13.00
N VAL A 98 15.50 -14.30 -13.72
CA VAL A 98 16.52 -14.41 -14.78
C VAL A 98 17.85 -14.86 -14.19
N LEU A 99 18.27 -14.31 -13.06
CA LEU A 99 19.47 -14.75 -12.36
C LEU A 99 19.40 -16.23 -11.96
N GLY A 100 18.27 -16.68 -11.41
CA GLY A 100 18.08 -18.10 -11.06
C GLY A 100 18.21 -19.03 -12.28
N ILE A 101 17.73 -18.62 -13.44
CA ILE A 101 17.86 -19.38 -14.69
C ILE A 101 19.31 -19.38 -15.21
N VAL A 102 19.95 -18.21 -15.26
CA VAL A 102 21.31 -18.04 -15.82
C VAL A 102 22.37 -18.74 -14.98
N PHE A 103 22.26 -18.66 -13.66
CA PHE A 103 23.22 -19.29 -12.74
C PHE A 103 22.90 -20.77 -12.46
N HIS A 104 21.92 -21.37 -13.16
CA HIS A 104 21.46 -22.75 -12.97
C HIS A 104 21.27 -23.08 -11.49
N ASP A 105 20.59 -22.18 -10.79
CA ASP A 105 20.59 -22.18 -9.35
C ASP A 105 19.78 -23.38 -8.83
N ASP A 106 20.44 -24.20 -8.00
CA ASP A 106 19.88 -25.46 -7.54
C ASP A 106 18.92 -25.17 -6.38
N LEU A 107 17.63 -25.45 -6.56
CA LEU A 107 16.55 -25.16 -5.59
C LEU A 107 16.80 -25.77 -4.19
N LYS A 108 17.71 -26.73 -4.09
CA LYS A 108 18.11 -27.39 -2.84
C LYS A 108 19.13 -26.59 -2.02
N ASN A 109 19.87 -25.67 -2.64
CA ASN A 109 20.91 -24.87 -1.98
C ASN A 109 20.36 -23.54 -1.45
N LEU A 110 19.70 -23.59 -0.30
CA LEU A 110 19.12 -22.44 0.42
C LEU A 110 20.12 -21.27 0.66
N ARG A 111 21.43 -21.55 0.62
CA ARG A 111 22.49 -20.57 0.89
C ARG A 111 22.67 -19.53 -0.22
N ALA A 112 22.41 -19.90 -1.47
CA ALA A 112 22.59 -19.02 -2.64
C ALA A 112 21.31 -18.84 -3.47
N SER A 113 20.15 -19.29 -2.97
CA SER A 113 18.93 -19.35 -3.77
C SER A 113 18.39 -17.98 -4.23
N TYR A 114 18.61 -17.63 -5.49
CA TYR A 114 18.01 -16.50 -6.20
C TYR A 114 16.51 -16.71 -6.43
N PHE A 115 16.06 -17.96 -6.57
CA PHE A 115 14.62 -18.28 -6.63
C PHE A 115 13.88 -17.93 -5.34
N VAL A 116 14.51 -18.12 -4.18
CA VAL A 116 13.88 -17.73 -2.91
C VAL A 116 13.80 -16.20 -2.83
N ALA A 117 14.86 -15.49 -3.26
CA ALA A 117 14.84 -14.03 -3.31
C ALA A 117 13.75 -13.49 -4.26
N SER A 118 13.48 -14.15 -5.40
CA SER A 118 12.41 -13.75 -6.32
C SER A 118 11.03 -13.85 -5.66
N VAL A 119 10.76 -14.90 -4.89
CA VAL A 119 9.50 -15.04 -4.13
C VAL A 119 9.29 -13.87 -3.17
N TRP A 120 10.35 -13.42 -2.48
CA TRP A 120 10.27 -12.28 -1.56
C TRP A 120 10.18 -10.93 -2.28
N ALA A 121 10.78 -10.78 -3.45
CA ALA A 121 10.54 -9.64 -4.33
C ALA A 121 9.08 -9.59 -4.82
N PHE A 122 8.49 -10.73 -5.16
CA PHE A 122 7.07 -10.83 -5.51
C PHE A 122 6.15 -10.47 -4.32
N MET A 123 6.48 -10.93 -3.11
CA MET A 123 5.73 -10.54 -1.90
C MET A 123 5.79 -9.04 -1.65
N THR A 124 6.95 -8.42 -1.86
CA THR A 124 7.12 -6.96 -1.82
C THR A 124 6.17 -6.27 -2.82
N TRP A 125 6.16 -6.72 -4.07
CA TRP A 125 5.29 -6.19 -5.12
C TRP A 125 3.81 -6.28 -4.71
N LYS A 126 3.38 -7.44 -4.19
CA LYS A 126 2.00 -7.65 -3.71
C LYS A 126 1.61 -6.63 -2.64
N TRP A 127 2.46 -6.39 -1.64
CA TRP A 127 2.16 -5.44 -0.56
C TRP A 127 2.18 -3.98 -1.04
N ALA A 128 3.10 -3.63 -1.93
CA ALA A 128 3.12 -2.32 -2.58
C ALA A 128 1.83 -2.10 -3.40
N PHE A 129 1.34 -3.14 -4.09
CA PHE A 129 0.07 -3.10 -4.81
C PHE A 129 -1.14 -2.90 -3.91
N VAL A 130 -1.18 -3.59 -2.78
CA VAL A 130 -2.22 -3.41 -1.74
C VAL A 130 -2.24 -1.95 -1.26
N ILE A 131 -1.09 -1.36 -0.94
CA ILE A 131 -0.99 0.05 -0.52
C ILE A 131 -1.51 0.98 -1.61
N PHE A 132 -1.04 0.82 -2.85
CA PHE A 132 -1.46 1.65 -3.97
C PHE A 132 -2.97 1.59 -4.19
N TRP A 133 -3.54 0.37 -4.25
CA TRP A 133 -4.95 0.15 -4.50
C TRP A 133 -5.82 0.74 -3.40
N TYR A 134 -5.55 0.41 -2.13
CA TYR A 134 -6.37 0.88 -1.02
C TYR A 134 -6.22 2.37 -0.75
N SER A 135 -5.03 2.94 -0.90
CA SER A 135 -4.85 4.39 -0.75
C SER A 135 -5.66 5.16 -1.79
N ARG A 136 -5.73 4.67 -3.03
CA ARG A 136 -6.57 5.26 -4.09
C ARG A 136 -8.06 5.14 -3.77
N GLN A 137 -8.51 3.96 -3.33
CA GLN A 137 -9.91 3.71 -2.97
C GLN A 137 -10.35 4.59 -1.79
N TYR A 138 -9.55 4.67 -0.74
CA TYR A 138 -9.84 5.53 0.43
C TYR A 138 -9.87 7.01 0.07
N ARG A 139 -9.01 7.46 -0.86
CA ARG A 139 -9.04 8.84 -1.36
C ARG A 139 -10.31 9.14 -2.16
N MET A 140 -10.78 8.19 -2.97
CA MET A 140 -12.03 8.36 -3.73
C MET A 140 -13.24 8.45 -2.82
N LEU A 141 -13.32 7.60 -1.78
CA LEU A 141 -14.37 7.66 -0.76
C LEU A 141 -14.44 9.02 -0.05
N MET A 142 -13.28 9.59 0.31
CA MET A 142 -13.23 10.92 0.93
C MET A 142 -13.71 12.04 0.02
N LEU A 143 -13.39 11.96 -1.28
CA LEU A 143 -13.85 12.94 -2.26
C LEU A 143 -15.36 12.83 -2.46
N GLU A 144 -15.90 11.61 -2.53
CA GLU A 144 -17.34 11.37 -2.63
C GLU A 144 -18.08 11.92 -1.40
N GLU A 145 -17.60 11.68 -0.18
CA GLU A 145 -18.15 12.28 1.04
C GLU A 145 -18.11 13.81 1.06
N ALA A 146 -17.09 14.43 0.46
CA ALA A 146 -16.97 15.89 0.37
C ALA A 146 -17.88 16.51 -0.70
N LEU A 147 -18.37 15.71 -1.66
CA LEU A 147 -19.25 16.14 -2.75
C LEU A 147 -20.74 15.95 -2.43
N ILE A 148 -21.11 15.26 -1.34
CA ILE A 148 -22.52 15.14 -0.93
C ILE A 148 -22.95 16.50 -0.36
N PRO A 149 -23.91 17.22 -1.00
CA PRO A 149 -24.41 18.48 -0.46
C PRO A 149 -25.12 18.20 0.86
N VAL A 150 -24.63 18.81 1.94
CA VAL A 150 -25.34 18.88 3.20
C VAL A 150 -26.62 19.67 2.92
N GLY A 151 -27.77 19.03 3.11
CA GLY A 151 -29.09 19.49 2.69
C GLY A 151 -29.26 21.00 2.48
N GLY A 152 -29.51 21.39 1.24
CA GLY A 152 -30.33 22.56 0.91
C GLY A 152 -29.66 23.91 0.73
N GLU A 153 -28.33 24.03 0.74
CA GLU A 153 -27.65 25.27 0.30
C GLU A 153 -26.61 24.98 -0.79
N GLU A 154 -26.69 25.75 -1.87
CA GLU A 154 -25.80 25.65 -3.02
C GLU A 154 -24.34 25.93 -2.59
N THR A 155 -23.45 24.98 -2.90
CA THR A 155 -22.00 25.15 -2.97
C THR A 155 -21.26 25.53 -1.68
N LEU A 156 -21.16 24.60 -0.74
CA LEU A 156 -20.18 24.66 0.35
C LEU A 156 -19.16 23.53 0.18
N TYR A 157 -18.07 23.81 -0.54
CA TYR A 157 -16.96 22.88 -0.71
C TYR A 157 -16.02 22.98 0.49
N VAL A 158 -15.86 21.88 1.22
CA VAL A 158 -14.81 21.78 2.25
C VAL A 158 -13.51 21.41 1.55
N ASP A 159 -12.67 22.41 1.26
CA ASP A 159 -11.31 22.18 0.78
C ASP A 159 -10.50 21.48 1.89
N ALA A 160 -9.98 20.29 1.59
CA ALA A 160 -9.37 19.41 2.57
C ALA A 160 -7.93 19.81 2.93
N ASP A 161 -7.35 20.81 2.25
CA ASP A 161 -5.95 21.24 2.44
C ASP A 161 -5.81 22.53 3.29
N GLN A 162 -6.90 23.28 3.50
CA GLN A 162 -6.94 24.44 4.39
C GLN A 162 -8.25 24.42 5.19
N GLY A 163 -8.14 24.45 6.53
CA GLY A 163 -9.29 24.57 7.44
C GLY A 163 -10.01 25.93 7.39
N SER A 164 -10.03 26.59 6.23
CA SER A 164 -10.74 27.84 5.98
C SER A 164 -11.81 27.63 4.93
N ILE A 165 -13.05 28.04 5.26
CA ILE A 165 -14.18 28.07 4.35
C ILE A 165 -13.89 29.10 3.26
N ILE A 166 -13.67 28.66 2.03
CA ILE A 166 -13.53 29.57 0.87
C ILE A 166 -14.90 29.64 0.21
N SER A 167 -15.59 30.77 0.37
CA SER A 167 -16.75 31.12 -0.46
C SER A 167 -16.27 31.28 -1.91
N ALA A 168 -16.99 30.68 -2.86
CA ALA A 168 -16.71 30.89 -4.28
C ALA A 168 -16.78 32.40 -4.61
N PRO A 169 -15.90 32.93 -5.49
CA PRO A 169 -16.06 34.29 -5.98
C PRO A 169 -17.33 34.33 -6.83
N ASP A 170 -18.20 35.29 -6.54
CA ASP A 170 -19.44 35.54 -7.25
C ASP A 170 -19.20 35.49 -8.77
N VAL A 171 -19.78 34.50 -9.43
CA VAL A 171 -19.95 34.51 -10.88
C VAL A 171 -21.01 35.56 -11.14
N VAL A 172 -20.56 36.81 -11.27
CA VAL A 172 -21.36 37.91 -11.80
C VAL A 172 -21.64 37.58 -13.26
N ILE A 173 -22.86 37.09 -13.51
CA ILE A 173 -23.43 37.04 -14.84
C ILE A 173 -23.80 38.49 -15.20
N THR A 174 -22.99 39.10 -16.06
CA THR A 174 -23.38 40.23 -16.92
C THR A 174 -23.12 39.86 -18.36
#